data_AF-Q2KXT6-F1
#
_entry.id   AF-Q2KXT6-F1
#
_cell.length_a   1.000
_cell.length_b   1.000
_cell.length_c   1.000
_cell.angle_alpha   90.00
_cell.angle_beta   90.00
_cell.angle_gamma   90.00
#
_symmetry.space_group_name_H-M   'P 1'
#
loop_
_entity.id
_entity.type
_entity.pdbx_description
1 polymer ?
#
loop_
_entity_poly.entity_id
_entity_poly.type
_entity_poly.pdbx_seq_one_letter_code
_entity_poly.pdbx_strand_id
1 'polypeptide(L)'
;MAAKSPWYYIIHWLRLYFGAHLLFSGIRYAATGYVPDIPGVGGEWVQANANIYLYQTIKYLEILTGAMLFFNRYVLLALILEFPATINIFWLNTFIVATPRQLFTGPQELFMNGVLLLAYSGWMYAAVKPKLEPLWIWDGAKAYAPQIGQRIVRK
;
A
#
# COMPACT_ATOMS: atom_id res chain seq x y z
N MET A 1 -1.92 -13.07 -29.95
CA MET A 1 -2.00 -12.53 -28.57
C MET A 1 -0.59 -12.41 -28.03
N ALA A 2 -0.06 -11.19 -27.83
CA ALA A 2 1.28 -11.03 -27.25
C ALA A 2 1.28 -11.62 -25.83
N ALA A 3 2.16 -12.59 -25.57
CA ALA A 3 2.30 -13.20 -24.24
C ALA A 3 2.65 -12.10 -23.24
N LYS A 4 1.75 -11.83 -22.29
CA LYS A 4 2.03 -10.88 -21.21
C LYS A 4 3.24 -11.40 -20.41
N SER A 5 4.16 -10.49 -20.07
CA SER A 5 5.34 -10.81 -19.27
C SER A 5 4.94 -11.56 -17.99
N PRO A 6 5.68 -12.60 -17.54
CA PRO A 6 5.42 -13.28 -16.27
C PRO A 6 5.26 -12.33 -15.08
N TRP A 7 5.98 -11.21 -15.09
CA TRP A 7 5.87 -10.14 -14.10
C TRP A 7 4.46 -9.58 -13.94
N TYR A 8 3.69 -9.52 -15.03
CA TYR A 8 2.29 -9.10 -14.99
C TYR A 8 1.49 -9.98 -14.03
N TYR A 9 1.60 -11.30 -14.17
CA TYR A 9 0.86 -12.26 -13.35
C TYR A 9 1.33 -12.24 -11.89
N ILE A 10 2.63 -12.12 -11.65
CA ILE A 10 3.21 -12.04 -10.30
C ILE A 10 2.66 -10.82 -9.55
N ILE A 11 2.72 -9.63 -10.16
CA ILE A 11 2.22 -8.40 -9.52
C ILE A 11 0.71 -8.45 -9.31
N HIS A 12 -0.06 -9.02 -10.25
CA HIS A 12 -1.51 -9.17 -10.08
C HIS A 12 -1.84 -10.13 -8.96
N TRP A 13 -1.11 -11.23 -8.84
CA TRP A 13 -1.27 -12.18 -7.74
C TRP A 13 -0.92 -11.54 -6.39
N LEU A 14 0.21 -10.84 -6.29
CA LEU A 14 0.62 -10.14 -5.06
C LEU A 14 -0.43 -9.11 -4.63
N ARG A 15 -0.97 -8.34 -5.58
CA ARG A 15 -2.04 -7.37 -5.32
C ARG A 15 -3.29 -8.06 -4.78
N LEU A 16 -3.74 -9.14 -5.43
CA LEU A 16 -4.93 -9.86 -5.02
C LEU A 16 -4.75 -10.51 -3.64
N TYR A 17 -3.59 -11.13 -3.41
CA TYR A 17 -3.23 -11.71 -2.12
C TYR A 17 -3.23 -10.63 -1.02
N PHE A 18 -2.53 -9.52 -1.23
CA PHE A 18 -2.41 -8.47 -0.24
C PHE A 18 -3.76 -7.76 0.01
N GLY A 19 -4.51 -7.46 -1.05
CA GLY A 19 -5.85 -6.89 -0.93
C GLY A 19 -6.83 -7.81 -0.19
N ALA A 20 -6.80 -9.12 -0.50
CA ALA A 20 -7.61 -10.10 0.21
C ALA A 20 -7.19 -10.27 1.69
N HIS A 21 -5.89 -10.21 1.98
CA HIS A 21 -5.34 -10.26 3.33
C HIS A 21 -5.84 -9.09 4.18
N LEU A 22 -5.77 -7.86 3.66
CA LEU A 22 -6.29 -6.66 4.34
C LEU A 22 -7.80 -6.74 4.56
N LEU A 23 -8.55 -7.15 3.53
CA LEU A 23 -9.99 -7.35 3.64
C LEU A 23 -10.34 -8.39 4.70
N PHE A 24 -9.65 -9.52 4.71
CA PHE A 24 -9.89 -10.57 5.70
C PHE A 24 -9.59 -10.06 7.12
N SER A 25 -8.45 -9.38 7.31
CA SER A 25 -8.07 -8.79 8.59
C SER A 25 -9.11 -7.77 9.09
N GLY A 26 -9.46 -6.78 8.26
CA GLY A 26 -10.39 -5.72 8.61
C GLY A 26 -11.82 -6.21 8.80
N ILE A 27 -12.34 -7.06 7.91
CA ILE A 27 -13.70 -7.62 8.01
C ILE A 27 -13.82 -8.50 9.25
N ARG A 28 -12.80 -9.33 9.54
CA ARG A 28 -12.80 -10.16 10.75
C ARG A 28 -12.87 -9.30 12.00
N TYR A 29 -12.13 -8.19 12.04
CA TYR A 29 -12.25 -7.23 13.14
C TYR A 29 -13.65 -6.61 13.22
N ALA A 30 -14.19 -6.12 12.10
CA ALA A 30 -15.51 -5.48 12.07
C ALA A 30 -16.67 -6.44 12.45
N ALA A 31 -16.56 -7.71 12.08
CA ALA A 31 -17.60 -8.71 12.32
C ALA A 31 -17.53 -9.35 13.71
N THR A 32 -16.33 -9.61 14.23
CA THR A 32 -16.17 -10.39 15.48
C THR A 32 -15.39 -9.66 16.57
N GLY A 33 -14.91 -8.45 16.32
CA GLY A 33 -14.02 -7.72 17.24
C GLY A 33 -12.69 -8.43 17.49
N TYR A 34 -12.28 -9.35 16.62
CA TYR A 34 -11.11 -10.19 16.88
C TYR A 34 -9.83 -9.38 16.79
N VAL A 35 -9.06 -9.38 17.88
CA VAL A 35 -7.70 -8.85 17.95
C VAL A 35 -6.75 -10.03 18.14
N PRO A 36 -5.68 -10.16 17.35
CA PRO A 36 -4.68 -11.19 17.57
C PRO A 36 -4.03 -11.02 18.95
N ASP A 37 -3.83 -12.12 19.67
CA ASP A 37 -3.07 -12.08 20.91
C ASP A 37 -1.59 -11.79 20.61
N ILE A 38 -1.07 -10.71 21.21
CA ILE A 38 0.29 -10.23 21.02
C ILE A 38 0.92 -10.12 22.42
N PRO A 39 1.96 -10.91 22.72
CA PRO A 39 2.52 -10.94 24.07
C PRO A 39 3.31 -9.66 24.39
N GLY A 40 3.36 -9.34 25.69
CA GLY A 40 4.19 -8.28 26.25
C GLY A 40 3.84 -6.88 25.76
N VAL A 41 4.88 -6.05 25.59
CA VAL A 41 4.77 -4.63 25.21
C VAL A 41 4.01 -4.43 23.89
N GLY A 42 4.06 -5.41 22.98
CA GLY A 42 3.30 -5.35 21.72
C GLY A 42 1.78 -5.38 21.93
N GLY A 43 1.31 -6.18 22.90
CA GLY A 43 -0.10 -6.22 23.27
C GLY A 43 -0.55 -4.93 23.97
N GLU A 44 0.27 -4.41 24.88
CA GLU A 44 0.01 -3.13 25.55
C GLU A 44 -0.07 -1.97 24.56
N TRP A 45 0.83 -1.95 23.56
CA TRP A 45 0.79 -0.98 22.46
C TRP A 45 -0.51 -1.07 21.67
N VAL A 46 -0.93 -2.27 21.27
CA VAL A 46 -2.18 -2.47 20.54
C VAL A 46 -3.39 -2.06 21.38
N GLN A 47 -3.39 -2.38 22.68
CA GLN A 47 -4.45 -1.98 23.60
C GLN A 47 -4.51 -0.46 23.78
N ALA A 48 -3.36 0.21 23.93
CA ALA A 48 -3.29 1.66 24.01
C ALA A 48 -3.85 2.33 22.75
N ASN A 49 -3.54 1.79 21.57
CA ASN A 49 -4.09 2.26 20.30
C ASN A 49 -5.60 2.01 20.18
N ALA A 50 -6.10 0.90 20.72
CA ALA A 50 -7.53 0.61 20.77
C ALA A 50 -8.29 1.58 21.69
N ASN A 51 -7.69 2.00 22.80
CA ASN A 51 -8.28 2.95 23.74
C ASN A 51 -8.47 4.36 23.15
N ILE A 52 -7.60 4.76 22.20
CA ILE A 52 -7.69 6.04 21.49
C ILE A 52 -8.40 5.92 20.12
N TYR A 53 -9.05 4.80 19.85
CA TYR A 53 -9.74 4.49 18.58
C TYR A 53 -8.84 4.41 17.33
N LEU A 54 -7.51 4.42 17.49
CA LEU A 54 -6.59 4.35 16.36
C LEU A 54 -6.60 2.96 15.73
N TYR A 55 -6.67 1.90 16.55
CA TYR A 55 -6.73 0.53 16.05
C TYR A 55 -7.97 0.29 15.17
N GLN A 56 -9.13 0.74 15.63
CA GLN A 56 -10.41 0.71 14.92
C GLN A 56 -10.28 1.42 13.59
N THR A 57 -9.71 2.62 13.61
CA THR A 57 -9.51 3.46 12.41
C THR A 57 -8.65 2.74 11.38
N ILE A 58 -7.54 2.12 11.81
CA ILE A 58 -6.66 1.34 10.93
C ILE A 58 -7.42 0.15 10.36
N LYS A 59 -8.23 -0.58 11.14
CA LYS A 59 -8.99 -1.72 10.62
C LYS A 59 -10.04 -1.34 9.58
N TYR A 60 -10.71 -0.20 9.74
CA TYR A 60 -11.58 0.32 8.69
C TYR A 60 -10.81 0.80 7.46
N LEU A 61 -9.61 1.37 7.66
CA LEU A 61 -8.72 1.72 6.58
C LEU A 61 -8.29 0.46 5.80
N GLU A 62 -7.92 -0.63 6.47
CA GLU A 62 -7.58 -1.93 5.85
C GLU A 62 -8.73 -2.47 4.99
N ILE A 63 -9.99 -2.30 5.41
CA ILE A 63 -11.15 -2.69 4.58
C ILE A 63 -11.20 -1.83 3.31
N LEU A 64 -11.03 -0.52 3.45
CA LEU A 64 -11.09 0.42 2.34
C LEU A 64 -9.93 0.20 1.35
N THR A 65 -8.70 0.15 1.85
CA THR A 65 -7.48 -0.08 1.06
C THR A 65 -7.48 -1.48 0.46
N GLY A 66 -7.91 -2.48 1.23
CA GLY A 66 -8.11 -3.86 0.76
C GLY A 66 -9.10 -3.95 -0.39
N ALA A 67 -10.26 -3.28 -0.29
CA ALA A 67 -11.25 -3.22 -1.38
C ALA A 67 -10.69 -2.52 -2.63
N MET A 68 -10.00 -1.38 -2.45
CA MET A 68 -9.30 -0.67 -3.52
C MET A 68 -8.29 -1.57 -4.25
N LEU A 69 -7.46 -2.30 -3.50
CA LEU A 69 -6.48 -3.24 -4.04
C LEU A 69 -7.16 -4.41 -4.75
N PHE A 70 -8.19 -5.01 -4.15
CA PHE A 70 -8.87 -6.19 -4.68
C PHE A 70 -9.60 -5.87 -6.00
N PHE A 71 -10.41 -4.80 -6.02
CA PHE A 71 -11.17 -4.37 -7.20
C PHE A 71 -10.36 -3.57 -8.22
N ASN A 72 -9.04 -3.42 -8.03
CA ASN A 72 -8.15 -2.68 -8.93
C ASN A 72 -8.51 -1.19 -9.07
N ARG A 73 -8.98 -0.56 -7.99
CA ARG A 73 -9.46 0.83 -8.01
C ARG A 73 -8.62 1.67 -7.06
N TYR A 74 -7.96 2.70 -7.59
CA TYR A 74 -7.05 3.58 -6.82
C TYR A 74 -5.92 2.83 -6.10
N VAL A 75 -5.34 1.80 -6.74
CA VAL A 75 -4.30 0.93 -6.16
C VAL A 75 -3.15 1.70 -5.52
N LEU A 76 -2.60 2.70 -6.21
CA LEU A 76 -1.49 3.49 -5.69
C LEU A 76 -1.87 4.26 -4.41
N LEU A 77 -3.07 4.85 -4.37
CA LEU A 77 -3.56 5.55 -3.18
C LEU A 77 -3.73 4.58 -2.01
N ALA A 78 -4.29 3.40 -2.27
CA ALA A 78 -4.45 2.37 -1.25
C ALA A 78 -3.11 1.96 -0.64
N LEU A 79 -2.08 1.76 -1.47
CA LEU A 79 -0.74 1.39 -0.99
C LEU A 79 -0.11 2.51 -0.14
N ILE A 80 -0.26 3.77 -0.55
CA ILE A 80 0.24 4.93 0.21
C ILE A 80 -0.46 5.05 1.56
N LEU A 81 -1.78 4.89 1.60
CA LEU A 81 -2.56 4.97 2.84
C LEU A 81 -2.24 3.81 3.80
N GLU A 82 -1.98 2.63 3.27
CA GLU A 82 -1.63 1.43 4.03
C GLU A 82 -0.16 1.44 4.51
N PHE A 83 0.72 2.21 3.87
CA PHE A 83 2.15 2.18 4.13
C PHE A 83 2.53 2.48 5.60
N PRO A 84 1.99 3.52 6.28
CA PRO A 84 2.26 3.76 7.69
C PRO A 84 1.87 2.59 8.60
N ALA A 85 0.76 1.91 8.31
CA ALA A 85 0.32 0.74 9.06
C ALA A 85 1.32 -0.41 8.90
N THR A 86 1.77 -0.69 7.67
CA THR A 86 2.78 -1.74 7.42
C THR A 86 4.14 -1.47 8.07
N ILE A 87 4.55 -0.21 8.18
CA ILE A 87 5.76 0.17 8.93
C ILE A 87 5.57 -0.13 10.42
N ASN A 88 4.42 0.24 10.99
CA ASN A 88 4.14 0.00 12.41
C ASN A 88 4.14 -1.50 12.71
N ILE A 89 3.47 -2.29 11.87
CA ILE A 89 3.39 -3.75 11.99
C ILE A 89 4.78 -4.36 11.84
N PHE A 90 5.57 -3.95 10.84
CA PHE A 90 6.94 -4.41 10.67
C PHE A 90 7.80 -4.13 11.92
N TRP A 91 7.75 -2.90 12.43
CA TRP A 91 8.54 -2.51 13.59
C TRP A 91 8.15 -3.31 14.84
N LEU A 92 6.86 -3.35 15.15
CA LEU A 92 6.32 -4.03 16.31
C LEU A 92 6.60 -5.53 16.26
N ASN A 93 6.35 -6.16 15.11
CA ASN A 93 6.45 -7.61 14.99
C ASN A 93 7.89 -8.10 14.89
N THR A 94 8.77 -7.33 14.24
CA THR A 94 10.17 -7.74 13.99
C THR A 94 11.09 -7.42 15.16
N PHE A 95 10.98 -6.21 15.73
CA PHE A 95 11.94 -5.73 16.73
C PHE A 95 11.43 -5.80 18.17
N ILE A 96 10.12 -5.68 18.39
CA ILE A 96 9.56 -5.63 19.75
C ILE A 96 9.08 -7.00 20.20
N VAL A 97 8.23 -7.66 19.40
CA VAL A 97 7.56 -8.90 19.81
C VAL A 97 8.40 -10.13 19.45
N ALA A 98 8.96 -10.17 18.23
CA ALA A 98 9.89 -11.19 17.75
C ALA A 98 9.45 -12.67 17.96
N THR A 99 8.15 -12.95 18.09
CA THR A 99 7.65 -14.34 18.11
C THR A 99 7.63 -14.93 16.70
N PRO A 100 7.74 -16.25 16.50
CA PRO A 100 7.88 -16.86 15.17
C PRO A 100 6.83 -16.42 14.14
N ARG A 101 5.57 -16.30 14.57
CA ARG A 101 4.47 -15.79 13.72
C ARG A 101 4.66 -14.32 13.35
N GLN A 102 5.08 -13.50 14.31
CA GLN A 102 5.24 -12.05 14.11
C GLN A 102 6.47 -11.75 13.25
N LEU A 103 7.57 -12.48 13.45
CA LEU A 103 8.77 -12.42 12.60
C LEU A 103 8.49 -12.72 11.12
N PHE A 104 7.44 -13.50 10.81
CA PHE A 104 7.03 -13.73 9.43
C PHE A 104 6.10 -12.60 8.93
N THR A 105 5.06 -12.29 9.69
CA THR A 105 4.01 -11.35 9.25
C THR A 105 4.50 -9.91 9.10
N GLY A 106 5.36 -9.43 10.00
CA GLY A 106 5.90 -8.06 9.95
C GLY A 106 6.65 -7.76 8.64
N PRO A 107 7.73 -8.51 8.33
CA PRO A 107 8.46 -8.35 7.08
C PRO A 107 7.61 -8.63 5.85
N GLN A 108 6.70 -9.60 5.91
CA GLN A 108 5.81 -9.92 4.80
C GLN A 108 4.93 -8.73 4.40
N GLU A 109 4.29 -8.05 5.35
CA GLU A 109 3.36 -6.95 5.05
C GLU A 109 4.09 -5.74 4.45
N LEU A 110 5.23 -5.36 5.03
CA LEU A 110 6.05 -4.27 4.49
C LEU A 110 6.62 -4.63 3.12
N PHE A 111 7.05 -5.88 2.92
CA PHE A 111 7.53 -6.37 1.63
C PHE A 111 6.44 -6.30 0.55
N MET A 112 5.23 -6.77 0.86
CA MET A 112 4.11 -6.76 -0.09
C MET A 112 3.69 -5.34 -0.46
N ASN A 113 3.55 -4.46 0.54
CA ASN A 113 3.23 -3.06 0.27
C ASN A 113 4.34 -2.39 -0.55
N GLY A 114 5.61 -2.55 -0.15
CA GLY A 114 6.75 -1.95 -0.83
C GLY A 114 6.92 -2.40 -2.29
N VAL A 115 6.86 -3.71 -2.56
CA VAL A 115 6.95 -4.25 -3.93
C VAL A 115 5.80 -3.75 -4.80
N LEU A 116 4.57 -3.73 -4.27
CA LEU A 116 3.43 -3.21 -5.00
C LEU A 116 3.54 -1.71 -5.22
N LEU A 117 4.01 -0.95 -4.23
CA LEU A 117 4.19 0.50 -4.35
C LEU A 117 5.21 0.81 -5.45
N LEU A 118 6.33 0.08 -5.50
CA LEU A 118 7.29 0.17 -6.59
C LEU A 118 6.69 -0.21 -7.94
N ALA A 119 5.95 -1.33 -8.02
CA ALA A 119 5.35 -1.80 -9.27
C ALA A 119 4.30 -0.82 -9.83
N TYR A 120 3.51 -0.16 -8.98
CA TYR A 120 2.47 0.80 -9.38
C TYR A 120 2.98 2.26 -9.45
N SER A 121 4.15 2.57 -8.86
CA SER A 121 4.78 3.90 -8.93
C SER A 121 5.36 4.26 -10.30
N GLY A 122 5.43 3.32 -11.24
CA GLY A 122 5.79 3.62 -12.64
C GLY A 122 4.91 4.72 -13.26
N TRP A 123 3.67 4.87 -12.77
CA TRP A 123 2.79 5.98 -13.16
C TRP A 123 3.23 7.34 -12.55
N MET A 124 3.74 7.34 -11.32
CA MET A 124 4.34 8.52 -10.69
C MET A 124 5.66 8.94 -11.35
N TYR A 125 6.44 8.01 -11.90
CA TYR A 125 7.68 8.36 -12.62
C TYR A 125 7.41 9.34 -13.78
N ALA A 126 6.30 9.17 -14.50
CA ALA A 126 5.89 10.12 -15.55
C ALA A 126 5.45 11.49 -14.99
N ALA A 127 4.94 11.53 -13.76
CA ALA A 127 4.52 12.76 -13.06
C ALA A 127 5.70 13.49 -12.39
N VAL A 128 6.72 12.76 -11.92
CA VAL A 128 7.89 13.29 -11.20
C VAL A 128 9.06 13.60 -12.17
N LYS A 129 8.98 13.18 -13.43
CA LYS A 129 9.98 13.55 -14.44
C LYS A 129 10.05 15.09 -14.50
N PRO A 130 11.19 15.70 -14.14
CA PRO A 130 11.30 17.15 -14.12
C PRO A 130 11.04 17.67 -15.54
N LYS A 131 9.91 18.33 -15.71
CA LYS A 131 9.57 19.03 -16.96
C LYS A 131 10.12 20.45 -16.83
N LEU A 132 10.81 20.91 -17.87
CA LEU A 132 11.37 22.26 -17.96
C LEU A 132 10.28 23.36 -17.87
N GLU A 133 9.02 23.00 -18.08
CA GLU A 133 7.86 23.84 -17.82
C GLU A 133 7.01 23.19 -16.71
N PRO A 134 6.96 23.75 -15.49
CA PRO A 134 6.11 23.23 -14.43
C PRO A 134 4.65 23.34 -14.86
N LEU A 135 3.98 22.19 -15.02
CA LEU A 135 2.55 22.14 -15.26
C LEU A 135 1.83 22.36 -13.94
N TRP A 136 0.91 23.34 -13.92
CA TRP A 136 0.04 23.54 -12.77
C TRP A 136 -0.93 22.36 -12.59
N ILE A 137 -1.40 22.15 -11.35
CA ILE A 137 -2.24 21.00 -10.94
C ILE A 137 -3.51 20.88 -11.81
N TRP A 138 -4.04 21.99 -12.32
CA TRP A 138 -5.23 22.03 -13.20
C TRP A 138 -4.94 21.79 -14.68
N ASP A 139 -3.67 21.81 -15.12
CA ASP A 139 -3.26 21.62 -16.52
C ASP A 139 -2.99 20.13 -16.87
N GLY A 140 -3.57 19.19 -16.11
CA GLY A 140 -3.32 17.76 -16.24
C GLY A 140 -3.55 17.20 -17.65
N ALA A 141 -4.46 17.78 -18.44
CA ALA A 141 -4.69 17.40 -19.84
C ALA A 141 -3.46 17.64 -20.74
N LYS A 142 -2.67 18.67 -20.45
CA LYS A 142 -1.43 19.00 -21.19
C LYS A 142 -0.30 18.02 -20.86
N ALA A 143 -0.36 17.30 -19.73
CA ALA A 143 0.68 16.36 -19.33
C ALA A 143 0.86 15.18 -20.30
N TYR A 144 -0.18 14.86 -21.08
CA TYR A 144 -0.23 13.78 -22.07
C TYR A 144 0.00 14.24 -23.52
N ALA A 145 0.21 15.53 -23.76
CA ALA A 145 0.46 16.04 -25.10
C ALA A 145 1.90 15.66 -25.54
N PRO A 146 2.08 14.93 -26.66
CA PRO A 146 3.38 14.42 -27.10
C PRO A 146 4.41 15.52 -27.46
N GLN A 147 3.97 16.78 -27.54
CA GLN A 147 4.71 17.89 -28.13
C GLN A 147 5.45 18.78 -27.10
N ILE A 148 5.14 18.66 -25.80
CA ILE A 148 5.64 19.61 -24.78
C ILE A 148 7.15 19.44 -24.49
N GLY A 149 7.76 18.31 -24.86
CA GLY A 149 9.21 18.08 -24.73
C GLY A 149 10.06 18.34 -25.98
N GLN A 150 9.45 18.61 -27.13
CA GLN A 150 10.16 18.65 -28.42
C GLN A 150 10.61 20.06 -28.86
N ARG A 151 10.21 21.12 -28.15
CA ARG A 151 10.52 22.50 -28.55
C ARG A 151 12.00 22.89 -28.47
N ILE A 152 12.86 22.10 -27.84
CA ILE A 152 14.25 22.49 -27.56
C ILE A 152 15.25 21.93 -28.60
N VAL A 153 14.86 20.99 -29.47
CA VAL A 153 15.80 20.36 -30.44
C VAL A 153 15.92 21.14 -31.76
N ARG A 154 15.29 22.31 -31.88
CA ARG A 154 15.44 23.18 -33.06
C ARG A 154 15.88 24.58 -32.65
N LYS A 155 17.18 24.75 -32.45
CA LYS A 155 17.91 25.97 -32.79
C LYS A 155 19.29 25.58 -33.31
#